data_AF-A0A2M7PUL8-F1
#
_entry.id   AF-A0A2M7PUL8-F1
#
_cell.length_a   1.000
_cell.length_b   1.000
_cell.length_c   1.000
_cell.angle_alpha   90.00
_cell.angle_beta   90.00
_cell.angle_gamma   90.00
#
_symmetry.space_group_name_H-M   'P 1'
#
loop_
_entity.id
_entity.type
_entity.pdbx_description
1 polymer ?
#
loop_
_entity_poly.entity_id
_entity_poly.type
_entity_poly.pdbx_seq_one_letter_code
_entity_poly.pdbx_strand_id
1 'polypeptide(L)'
;IHARSIGPYSLITQQPLGGKAQFGGQRFGEMEVWALEAFGAANILQEILTVKSDDVTGRAKAYEAIVKGEVMPIPNVPESFNVLVHELRGLGLELSFD
;
A
#
# COMPACT_ATOMS: atom_id res chain seq x y z
N ILE A 1 3.98 23.77 5.52
CA ILE A 1 4.13 22.48 6.23
C ILE A 1 2.83 21.69 6.04
N HIS A 2 2.89 20.39 5.75
CA HIS A 2 1.73 19.50 5.46
C HIS A 2 2.01 18.10 6.03
N ALA A 3 0.99 17.47 6.59
CA ALA A 3 1.02 16.10 7.08
C ALA A 3 -0.34 15.43 6.85
N ARG A 4 -0.34 14.10 6.82
CA ARG A 4 -1.51 13.29 6.51
C ARG A 4 -1.54 12.04 7.37
N SER A 5 -2.74 11.65 7.80
CA SER A 5 -3.02 10.33 8.38
C SER A 5 -3.84 9.48 7.39
N ILE A 6 -5.06 9.89 7.07
CA ILE A 6 -5.95 9.25 6.07
C ILE A 6 -6.42 10.34 5.08
N GLY A 7 -6.83 9.95 3.87
CA GLY A 7 -7.39 10.88 2.88
C GLY A 7 -7.89 10.16 1.62
N PRO A 8 -8.03 10.84 0.48
CA PRO A 8 -8.50 10.23 -0.76
C PRO A 8 -7.47 9.28 -1.42
N TYR A 9 -8.00 8.27 -2.10
CA TYR A 9 -7.25 7.24 -2.83
C TYR A 9 -7.60 7.25 -4.32
N SER A 10 -6.70 6.73 -5.16
CA SER A 10 -6.95 6.51 -6.59
C SER A 10 -7.98 5.40 -6.78
N LEU A 11 -8.77 5.48 -7.86
CA LEU A 11 -9.77 4.45 -8.17
C LEU A 11 -9.13 3.16 -8.71
N ILE A 12 -8.04 3.28 -9.46
CA ILE A 12 -7.41 2.16 -10.15
C ILE A 12 -6.53 1.37 -9.19
N THR A 13 -5.48 2.00 -8.62
CA THR A 13 -4.48 1.32 -7.80
C THR A 13 -4.78 1.34 -6.31
N GLN A 14 -5.84 2.04 -5.88
CA GLN A 14 -6.19 2.19 -4.47
C GLN A 14 -5.05 2.79 -3.61
N GLN A 15 -4.16 3.57 -4.22
CA GLN A 15 -3.05 4.25 -3.56
C GLN A 15 -3.41 5.69 -3.17
N PRO A 16 -2.80 6.27 -2.12
CA PRO A 16 -3.08 7.64 -1.71
C PRO A 16 -2.77 8.63 -2.84
N LEU A 17 -3.64 9.62 -3.05
CA LEU A 17 -3.35 10.69 -4.03
C LEU A 17 -2.09 11.48 -3.66
N GLY A 18 -1.46 12.11 -4.66
CA GLY A 18 -0.29 12.96 -4.49
C GLY A 18 -0.65 14.45 -4.35
N GLY A 19 0.23 15.22 -3.71
CA GLY A 19 0.15 16.68 -3.68
C GLY A 19 -0.68 17.27 -2.56
N LYS A 20 -0.21 18.39 -2.00
CA LYS A 20 -0.79 19.05 -0.82
C LYS A 20 -2.26 19.45 -1.01
N ALA A 21 -2.64 19.92 -2.20
CA ALA A 21 -3.98 20.42 -2.48
C ALA A 21 -5.07 19.33 -2.40
N GLN A 22 -4.71 18.06 -2.60
CA GLN A 22 -5.63 16.92 -2.59
C GLN A 22 -5.57 16.14 -1.27
N PHE A 23 -5.02 16.74 -0.21
CA PHE A 23 -4.64 16.01 1.01
C PHE A 23 -3.77 14.80 0.69
N GLY A 24 -2.86 14.96 -0.27
CA GLY A 24 -2.02 13.89 -0.78
C GLY A 24 -0.97 13.37 0.20
N GLY A 25 -0.54 12.13 -0.03
CA GLY A 25 0.53 11.47 0.70
C GLY A 25 1.89 11.81 0.12
N GLN A 26 2.95 11.50 0.86
CA GLN A 26 4.31 11.56 0.33
C GLN A 26 4.60 10.27 -0.44
N ARG A 27 5.35 10.39 -1.54
CA ARG A 27 5.80 9.23 -2.31
C ARG A 27 6.93 8.57 -1.53
N PHE A 28 6.72 7.31 -1.15
CA PHE A 28 7.81 6.44 -0.75
C PHE A 28 8.47 5.85 -2.00
N GLY A 29 9.71 6.24 -2.25
CA GLY A 29 10.43 5.97 -3.49
C GLY A 29 11.29 4.70 -3.45
N GLU A 30 11.75 4.29 -4.63
CA GLU A 30 12.59 3.11 -4.81
C GLU A 30 13.91 3.18 -4.00
N MET A 31 14.55 4.36 -3.96
CA MET A 31 15.76 4.54 -3.14
C MET A 31 15.51 4.38 -1.64
N GLU A 32 14.31 4.70 -1.17
CA GLU A 32 13.94 4.57 0.24
C GLU A 32 13.61 3.12 0.58
N VAL A 33 13.01 2.38 -0.37
CA VAL A 33 12.88 0.91 -0.31
C VAL A 33 14.27 0.27 -0.18
N TRP A 34 15.22 0.60 -1.06
CA TRP A 34 16.58 0.06 -0.99
C TRP A 34 17.26 0.36 0.35
N ALA A 35 17.06 1.55 0.89
CA ALA A 35 17.60 1.90 2.20
C ALA A 35 17.04 0.96 3.29
N LEU A 36 15.72 0.74 3.34
CA LEU A 36 15.11 -0.17 4.33
C LEU A 36 15.54 -1.63 4.13
N GLU A 37 15.69 -2.07 2.89
CA GLU A 37 16.22 -3.40 2.57
C GLU A 37 17.65 -3.56 3.06
N ALA A 38 18.52 -2.57 2.86
CA ALA A 38 19.90 -2.58 3.34
C ALA A 38 19.99 -2.62 4.88
N PHE A 39 19.03 -2.02 5.58
CA PHE A 39 18.90 -2.12 7.04
C PHE A 39 18.30 -3.46 7.51
N GLY A 40 17.79 -4.31 6.61
CA GLY A 40 17.10 -5.55 6.96
C GLY A 40 15.73 -5.31 7.62
N ALA A 41 15.11 -4.16 7.40
CA ALA A 41 13.87 -3.74 8.06
C ALA A 41 12.61 -4.34 7.40
N ALA A 42 12.56 -5.66 7.26
CA ALA A 42 11.52 -6.36 6.49
C ALA A 42 10.09 -6.08 6.96
N ASN A 43 9.83 -6.07 8.28
CA ASN A 43 8.49 -5.80 8.82
C ASN A 43 8.01 -4.37 8.53
N ILE A 44 8.93 -3.40 8.63
CA ILE A 44 8.62 -1.99 8.35
C ILE A 44 8.34 -1.81 6.85
N LEU A 45 9.17 -2.42 6.01
CA LEU A 45 9.00 -2.36 4.56
C LEU A 45 7.67 -2.99 4.13
N GLN A 46 7.34 -4.16 4.66
CA GLN A 46 6.05 -4.83 4.39
C GLN A 46 4.88 -3.92 4.76
N GLU A 47 4.90 -3.33 5.95
CA GLU A 47 3.82 -2.44 6.42
C GLU A 47 3.63 -1.21 5.51
N ILE A 48 4.73 -0.59 5.07
CA ILE A 48 4.72 0.58 4.18
C ILE A 48 4.14 0.22 2.80
N LEU A 49 4.52 -0.94 2.25
CA LEU A 49 4.13 -1.37 0.90
C LEU A 49 2.75 -2.05 0.82
N THR A 50 2.07 -2.27 1.94
CA THR A 50 0.78 -3.00 1.97
C THR A 50 -0.29 -2.22 2.73
N VAL A 51 -0.36 -2.40 4.05
CA VAL A 51 -1.40 -1.89 4.95
C VAL A 51 -1.47 -0.36 4.94
N LYS A 52 -0.34 0.32 4.71
CA LYS A 52 -0.28 1.79 4.62
C LYS A 52 -0.55 2.35 3.22
N SER A 53 -0.51 1.54 2.16
CA SER A 53 -0.60 1.99 0.76
C SER A 53 -1.93 1.62 0.10
N ASP A 54 -2.13 0.35 -0.24
CA ASP A 54 -3.11 -0.13 -1.21
C ASP A 54 -3.76 -1.48 -0.84
N ASP A 55 -3.50 -2.03 0.35
CA ASP A 55 -4.37 -3.07 0.92
C ASP A 55 -5.67 -2.44 1.45
N VAL A 56 -6.73 -2.54 0.64
CA VAL A 56 -8.04 -1.93 0.93
C VAL A 56 -8.65 -2.48 2.21
N THR A 57 -8.53 -3.79 2.45
CA THR A 57 -9.12 -4.43 3.62
C THR A 57 -8.23 -4.30 4.85
N GLY A 58 -6.92 -4.44 4.66
CA GLY A 58 -5.90 -4.34 5.71
C GLY A 58 -5.84 -2.95 6.31
N ARG A 59 -5.94 -1.87 5.51
CA ARG A 59 -5.88 -0.50 6.04
C ARG A 59 -7.02 -0.19 7.03
N ALA A 60 -8.23 -0.67 6.74
CA ALA A 60 -9.41 -0.41 7.56
C ALA A 60 -9.31 -1.17 8.89
N LYS A 61 -8.92 -2.45 8.82
CA LYS A 61 -8.68 -3.28 10.01
C LYS A 61 -7.53 -2.76 10.86
N ALA A 62 -6.46 -2.27 10.23
CA ALA A 62 -5.32 -1.69 10.93
C ALA A 62 -5.72 -0.43 11.71
N TYR A 63 -6.51 0.45 11.10
CA TYR A 63 -7.05 1.61 11.79
C TYR A 63 -7.91 1.21 13.00
N GLU A 64 -8.81 0.23 12.82
CA GLU A 64 -9.65 -0.28 13.89
C GLU A 64 -8.83 -0.91 15.03
N ALA A 65 -7.81 -1.71 14.70
CA ALA A 65 -6.92 -2.34 15.66
C ALA A 65 -6.14 -1.30 16.48
N ILE A 66 -5.63 -0.25 15.84
CA ILE A 66 -4.93 0.86 16.52
C ILE A 66 -5.88 1.56 17.51
N VAL A 67 -7.13 1.82 17.11
CA VAL A 67 -8.13 2.49 17.97
C VAL A 67 -8.50 1.62 19.17
N LYS A 68 -8.61 0.30 18.99
CA LYS A 68 -9.00 -0.64 20.04
C LYS A 68 -7.83 -1.16 20.89
N GLY A 69 -6.58 -0.90 20.48
CA GLY A 69 -5.40 -1.47 21.11
C GLY A 69 -5.25 -2.99 20.85
N GLU A 70 -5.77 -3.47 19.73
CA GLU A 70 -5.68 -4.86 19.30
C GLU A 70 -4.40 -5.09 18.47
N VAL A 71 -4.11 -6.36 18.19
CA VAL A 71 -2.96 -6.74 17.37
C VAL A 71 -3.18 -6.30 15.91
N MET A 72 -2.12 -5.83 15.26
CA MET A 72 -2.17 -5.44 13.85
C MET A 72 -2.57 -6.63 12.95
N PRO A 73 -3.39 -6.39 11.92
CA PRO A 73 -3.79 -7.45 11.01
C PRO A 73 -2.61 -7.93 10.15
N ILE A 74 -2.73 -9.15 9.65
CA ILE A 74 -1.80 -9.69 8.64
C ILE A 74 -2.08 -8.98 7.31
N PRO A 75 -1.05 -8.44 6.63
CA PRO A 75 -1.21 -7.80 5.32
C PRO A 75 -1.66 -8.78 4.22
N ASN A 76 -2.46 -8.29 3.28
CA ASN A 76 -2.81 -9.01 2.05
C ASN A 76 -1.98 -8.54 0.84
N VAL A 77 -2.26 -9.16 -0.31
CA VAL A 77 -1.69 -8.76 -1.59
C VAL A 77 -2.13 -7.34 -1.96
N PRO A 78 -1.21 -6.45 -2.37
CA PRO A 78 -1.53 -5.10 -2.83
C PRO A 78 -2.46 -5.07 -4.04
N GLU A 79 -3.37 -4.09 -4.09
CA GLU A 79 -4.29 -3.96 -5.22
C GLU A 79 -3.57 -3.59 -6.52
N SER A 80 -2.45 -2.86 -6.44
CA SER A 80 -1.59 -2.58 -7.59
C SER A 80 -1.06 -3.85 -8.27
N PHE A 81 -0.80 -4.92 -7.53
CA PHE A 81 -0.42 -6.21 -8.11
C PHE A 81 -1.59 -6.86 -8.85
N ASN A 82 -2.80 -6.80 -8.27
CA ASN A 82 -4.00 -7.28 -8.95
C ASN A 82 -4.23 -6.52 -10.26
N VAL A 83 -4.06 -5.20 -10.28
CA VAL A 83 -4.15 -4.39 -11.50
C VAL A 83 -3.15 -4.88 -12.55
N LEU A 84 -1.89 -5.09 -12.18
CA LEU A 84 -0.86 -5.61 -13.09
C LEU A 84 -1.26 -6.96 -13.71
N VAL A 85 -1.77 -7.89 -12.90
CA VAL A 85 -2.22 -9.20 -13.39
C VAL A 85 -3.35 -9.06 -14.41
N HIS A 86 -4.30 -8.15 -14.17
CA HIS A 86 -5.41 -7.89 -15.10
C HIS A 86 -4.93 -7.21 -16.39
N GLU A 87 -3.96 -6.29 -16.31
CA GLU A 87 -3.35 -5.67 -17.49
C GLU A 87 -2.64 -6.71 -18.37
N LEU A 88 -1.89 -7.63 -17.76
CA LEU A 88 -1.22 -8.72 -18.49
C LEU A 88 -2.21 -9.71 -19.12
N ARG A 89 -3.31 -10.04 -18.42
CA ARG A 89 -4.41 -10.83 -18.99
C ARG A 89 -5.11 -10.13 -20.15
N GLY A 90 -5.21 -8.79 -20.10
CA GLY A 90 -5.71 -7.97 -21.21
C GLY A 90 -4.86 -8.08 -22.48
N LEU A 91 -3.58 -8.43 -22.35
CA LEU A 91 -2.68 -8.73 -23.47
C LEU A 91 -2.76 -10.19 -23.97
N GLY A 92 -3.65 -11.00 -23.37
CA GLY A 92 -3.78 -12.43 -23.69
C GLY A 92 -2.76 -13.33 -23.00
N LEU A 93 -2.07 -12.84 -21.96
CA LEU A 93 -1.17 -13.65 -21.15
C LEU A 93 -1.92 -14.35 -20.02
N GLU A 94 -1.78 -15.66 -19.91
CA GLU A 94 -2.33 -16.42 -18.79
C GLU A 94 -1.37 -16.41 -17.61
N LEU A 95 -1.87 -15.98 -16.44
CA LEU A 95 -1.14 -15.96 -15.18
C LEU A 95 -1.92 -16.77 -14.15
N SER A 96 -1.28 -17.82 -13.64
CA SER A 96 -1.74 -18.65 -12.53
C SER A 96 -0.79 -18.51 -11.35
N PHE A 97 -1.35 -18.55 -10.14
CA PHE A 97 -0.62 -18.57 -8.88
C PHE A 97 -1.07 -19.83 -8.14
N ASP A 98 -0.11 -20.63 -7.68
CA ASP A 98 -0.35 -21.84 -6.89
C ASP A 98 -0.73 -21.52 -5.43
#